data_AF-A0A4V1IN35-F1
#
_entry.id   AF-A0A4V1IN35-F1
#
_cell.length_a   1.000
_cell.length_b   1.000
_cell.length_c   1.000
_cell.angle_alpha   90.00
_cell.angle_beta   90.00
_cell.angle_gamma   90.00
#
_symmetry.space_group_name_H-M   'P 1'
#
loop_
_entity.id
_entity.type
_entity.pdbx_description
1 polymer ?
#
loop_
_entity_poly.entity_id
_entity_poly.type
_entity_poly.pdbx_seq_one_letter_code
_entity_poly.pdbx_strand_id
1 'polypeptide(L)'
;MIIEIILIIALTNLLSSIKKPFVCSAIYTFVIVIFALFVENNLFDMLLVILIYFALSSLYFWLLDHFSEGILYWVIYIFGLIALLIV
;
A
#
# COMPACT_ATOMS: atom_id res chain seq x y z
N MET A 1 -5.50 9.89 4.71
CA MET A 1 -4.32 10.71 5.09
C MET A 1 -3.56 10.22 6.33
N ILE A 2 -3.91 10.58 7.58
CA ILE A 2 -3.09 10.17 8.76
C ILE A 2 -3.14 8.65 8.99
N ILE A 3 -4.32 8.04 8.83
CA ILE A 3 -4.52 6.60 9.01
C ILE A 3 -3.68 5.80 8.00
N GLU A 4 -3.67 6.19 6.73
CA GLU A 4 -2.83 5.55 5.69
C GLU A 4 -1.35 5.59 6.02
N ILE A 5 -0.83 6.74 6.49
CA ILE A 5 0.59 6.88 6.85
C ILE A 5 0.96 5.89 7.95
N ILE A 6 0.15 5.83 9.02
CA ILE A 6 0.36 4.89 10.13
C ILE A 6 0.30 3.45 9.62
N LEU A 7 -0.62 3.17 8.69
CA LEU A 7 -0.82 1.84 8.12
C LEU A 7 0.37 1.40 7.26
N ILE A 8 0.91 2.30 6.43
CA ILE A 8 2.11 2.05 5.60
C ILE A 8 3.33 1.79 6.50
N ILE A 9 3.53 2.60 7.55
CA ILE A 9 4.61 2.40 8.52
C ILE A 9 4.48 1.04 9.21
N ALA A 10 3.29 0.72 9.70
CA ALA A 10 3.01 -0.55 10.37
C ALA A 10 3.24 -1.76 9.44
N LEU A 11 2.79 -1.69 8.19
CA LEU A 11 2.99 -2.73 7.19
C LEU A 11 4.44 -2.86 6.75
N THR A 12 5.20 -1.77 6.71
CA THR A 12 6.63 -1.81 6.40
C THR A 12 7.41 -2.55 7.51
N ASN A 13 7.07 -2.29 8.78
CA ASN A 13 7.62 -3.07 9.90
C ASN A 13 7.19 -4.54 9.84
N LEU A 14 5.95 -4.81 9.44
CA LEU A 14 5.44 -6.17 9.24
C LEU A 14 6.18 -6.87 8.09
N LEU A 15 6.46 -6.16 6.99
CA LEU A 15 7.22 -6.67 5.85
C LEU A 15 8.62 -7.12 6.27
N SER A 16 9.30 -6.34 7.10
CA SER A 16 10.61 -6.72 7.64
C SER A 16 10.57 -8.01 8.46
N SER A 17 9.42 -8.37 9.04
CA SER A 17 9.26 -9.57 9.87
C SER A 17 8.80 -10.79 9.07
N ILE A 18 7.89 -10.61 8.11
CA ILE A 18 7.24 -11.71 7.39
C ILE A 18 7.89 -11.96 6.02
N LYS A 19 8.56 -10.96 5.43
CA LYS A 19 9.15 -11.00 4.07
C LYS A 19 8.17 -11.50 3.00
N LYS A 20 6.88 -11.16 3.17
CA LYS A 20 5.80 -11.51 2.24
C LYS A 20 5.12 -10.23 1.74
N PRO A 21 5.62 -9.63 0.65
CA PRO A 21 5.13 -8.34 0.16
C PRO A 21 3.65 -8.38 -0.26
N PHE A 22 3.21 -9.48 -0.88
CA PHE A 22 1.82 -9.65 -1.31
C PHE A 22 0.81 -9.72 -0.16
N VAL A 23 1.24 -10.16 1.02
CA VAL A 23 0.37 -10.17 2.21
C VAL A 23 0.21 -8.75 2.72
N CYS A 24 1.28 -7.95 2.70
CA CYS A 24 1.23 -6.55 3.13
C CYS A 24 0.37 -5.71 2.20
N SER A 25 0.46 -5.92 0.88
CA SER A 25 -0.38 -5.26 -0.11
C SER A 25 -1.86 -5.63 0.03
N ALA A 26 -2.16 -6.91 0.26
CA ALA A 26 -3.54 -7.36 0.47
C ALA A 26 -4.16 -6.71 1.72
N ILE A 27 -3.41 -6.63 2.83
CA ILE A 27 -3.89 -5.97 4.06
C ILE A 27 -4.10 -4.48 3.81
N TYR A 28 -3.15 -3.80 3.16
CA TYR A 28 -3.27 -2.39 2.80
C TYR A 28 -4.54 -2.12 2.00
N THR A 29 -4.70 -2.83 0.88
CA THR A 29 -5.86 -2.67 0.01
C THR A 29 -7.14 -3.00 0.74
N PHE A 30 -7.20 -4.07 1.54
CA PHE A 30 -8.40 -4.41 2.29
C PHE A 30 -8.86 -3.28 3.21
N VAL A 31 -7.92 -2.62 3.89
CA VAL A 31 -8.26 -1.49 4.77
C VAL A 31 -8.75 -0.28 3.96
N ILE A 32 -8.06 0.09 2.89
CA ILE A 32 -8.49 1.18 1.99
C ILE A 32 -9.90 0.93 1.47
N VAL A 33 -10.19 -0.31 1.08
CA VAL A 33 -11.48 -0.71 0.50
C VAL A 33 -12.61 -0.64 1.52
N ILE A 34 -12.35 -1.00 2.78
CA ILE A 34 -13.31 -0.80 3.87
C ILE A 34 -13.63 0.69 4.01
N PHE A 35 -12.63 1.57 3.94
CA PHE A 35 -12.87 3.02 3.99
C PHE A 35 -13.62 3.53 2.75
N ALA A 36 -13.27 3.03 1.56
CA ALA A 36 -13.92 3.39 0.30
C ALA A 36 -15.41 3.01 0.29
N LEU A 37 -15.80 1.89 0.92
CA LEU A 37 -17.22 1.49 1.08
C LEU A 37 -18.07 2.53 1.81
N PHE A 38 -17.47 3.34 2.69
CA PHE A 38 -18.20 4.38 3.42
C PHE A 38 -18.35 5.69 2.63
N VAL A 39 -17.62 5.85 1.52
CA VAL A 39 -17.52 7.10 0.76
C VAL A 39 -18.16 6.97 -0.63
N GLU A 40 -17.97 5.83 -1.31
CA GLU A 40 -18.40 5.61 -2.68
C GLU A 40 -19.71 4.83 -2.76
N ASN A 41 -20.69 5.39 -3.48
CA ASN A 41 -21.98 4.72 -3.73
C ASN A 41 -22.02 3.96 -5.05
N ASN A 42 -20.99 4.09 -5.90
CA ASN A 42 -20.94 3.43 -7.21
C ASN A 42 -20.01 2.22 -7.19
N LEU A 43 -20.59 1.03 -7.40
CA LEU A 43 -19.85 -0.24 -7.40
C LEU A 43 -18.78 -0.32 -8.49
N PHE A 44 -19.01 0.29 -9.66
CA PHE A 44 -18.03 0.26 -10.75
C PHE A 44 -16.78 1.08 -10.44
N ASP A 45 -16.97 2.28 -9.89
CA ASP A 45 -15.86 3.15 -9.49
C ASP A 45 -15.05 2.49 -8.37
N MET A 46 -15.75 1.91 -7.39
CA MET A 46 -15.15 1.19 -6.29
C MET A 46 -14.28 0.01 -6.76
N LEU A 47 -14.76 -0.78 -7.72
CA LEU A 47 -14.01 -1.93 -8.23
C LEU A 47 -12.73 -1.50 -8.97
N LEU A 48 -12.78 -0.37 -9.67
CA LEU A 48 -11.64 0.22 -10.36
C LEU A 48 -10.61 0.73 -9.34
N VAL A 49 -11.08 1.42 -8.30
CA VAL A 49 -10.28 1.90 -7.17
C VAL A 49 -9.56 0.74 -6.46
N ILE A 50 -10.29 -0.32 -6.11
CA ILE A 50 -9.72 -1.54 -5.52
C ILE A 50 -8.55 -2.06 -6.36
N LEU A 51 -8.76 -2.17 -7.68
CA LEU A 51 -7.78 -2.76 -8.59
C LEU A 51 -6.50 -1.90 -8.68
N ILE A 52 -6.67 -0.58 -8.75
CA ILE A 52 -5.55 0.37 -8.79
C ILE A 52 -4.76 0.29 -7.49
N TYR A 53 -5.42 0.39 -6.34
CA TYR A 53 -4.74 0.33 -5.04
C TYR A 53 -4.05 -1.01 -4.82
N PHE A 54 -4.65 -2.13 -5.24
CA PHE A 54 -4.02 -3.43 -5.15
C PHE A 54 -2.77 -3.54 -6.02
N ALA A 55 -2.84 -3.09 -7.27
CA ALA A 55 -1.70 -3.11 -8.18
C ALA A 55 -0.56 -2.22 -7.67
N LEU A 56 -0.88 -0.98 -7.26
CA LEU A 56 0.11 -0.04 -6.73
C LEU A 56 0.74 -0.54 -5.43
N SER A 57 -0.07 -0.98 -4.46
CA SER A 57 0.43 -1.44 -3.17
C SER A 57 1.26 -2.71 -3.33
N SER A 58 0.85 -3.63 -4.22
CA SER A 58 1.59 -4.84 -4.51
C SER A 58 2.93 -4.54 -5.14
N LEU A 59 2.99 -3.61 -6.10
CA LEU A 59 4.23 -3.18 -6.72
C LEU A 59 5.13 -2.49 -5.69
N TYR A 60 4.57 -1.60 -4.86
CA TYR A 60 5.30 -0.90 -3.82
C TYR A 60 5.97 -1.85 -2.81
N PHE A 61 5.21 -2.74 -2.18
CA PHE A 61 5.76 -3.66 -1.19
C PHE A 61 6.72 -4.66 -1.81
N TRP A 62 6.48 -5.09 -3.05
CA TRP A 62 7.42 -5.94 -3.78
C TRP A 62 8.76 -5.25 -4.03
N LEU A 63 8.72 -3.98 -4.46
CA LEU A 63 9.92 -3.18 -4.67
C LEU A 63 10.68 -2.93 -3.37
N LEU A 64 9.95 -2.70 -2.27
CA LEU A 64 10.52 -2.50 -0.93
C LEU A 64 11.25 -3.76 -0.41
N ASP A 65 10.69 -4.93 -0.67
CA ASP A 65 11.29 -6.23 -0.31
C ASP A 65 12.53 -6.53 -1.17
N HIS A 66 12.43 -6.28 -2.49
CA HIS A 66 13.50 -6.53 -3.44
C HIS A 66 14.73 -5.62 -3.21
N PHE A 67 14.49 -4.35 -2.89
CA PHE A 67 15.54 -3.37 -2.58
C PHE A 67 15.63 -3.10 -1.08
N SER A 68 15.44 -4.15 -0.25
CA SER A 68 15.48 -4.04 1.21
C SER A 68 16.84 -3.58 1.76
N GLU A 69 17.90 -3.68 0.97
CA GLU A 69 19.25 -3.25 1.35
C GLU A 69 19.75 -2.07 0.48
N GLY A 70 20.25 -1.03 1.14
CA GLY A 70 20.91 0.11 0.50
C GLY A 70 20.05 1.37 0.37
N ILE A 71 20.58 2.37 -0.34
CA ILE A 71 19.97 3.72 -0.46
C ILE A 71 18.66 3.68 -1.26
N LEU A 72 18.50 2.71 -2.14
CA LEU A 72 17.30 2.54 -2.97
C LEU A 72 16.07 2.23 -2.11
N TYR A 73 16.23 1.53 -0.98
CA TYR A 73 15.14 1.31 -0.01
C TYR A 73 14.47 2.62 0.40
N TRP A 74 15.28 3.60 0.82
CA TRP A 74 14.79 4.89 1.30
C TRP A 74 14.13 5.72 0.19
N VAL A 75 14.68 5.65 -1.03
CA VAL A 75 14.09 6.33 -2.19
C VAL A 75 12.71 5.75 -2.50
N ILE A 76 12.60 4.42 -2.56
CA ILE A 76 11.34 3.72 -2.84
C ILE A 76 10.33 3.97 -1.73
N TYR A 77 10.76 3.91 -0.47
CA TYR A 77 9.91 4.19 0.68
C TYR A 77 9.26 5.58 0.60
N ILE A 78 10.05 6.63 0.34
CA ILE A 78 9.52 8.00 0.21
C ILE A 78 8.61 8.12 -1.00
N PHE A 79 9.02 7.59 -2.16
CA PHE A 79 8.23 7.66 -3.39
C PHE A 79 6.89 6.96 -3.26
N GLY A 80 6.87 5.76 -2.71
CA GLY A 80 5.64 5.00 -2.56
C GLY A 80 4.73 5.56 -1.47
N LEU A 81 5.28 6.15 -0.41
CA LEU A 81 4.48 6.86 0.58
C LEU A 81 3.79 8.09 -0.04
N ILE A 82 4.48 8.84 -0.91
CA ILE A 82 3.88 9.95 -1.65
C ILE A 82 2.85 9.44 -2.67
N ALA A 83 3.18 8.40 -3.44
CA ALA A 83 2.30 7.85 -4.46
C ALA A 83 0.99 7.29 -3.88
N LEU A 84 1.08 6.54 -2.77
CA LEU A 84 -0.09 5.96 -2.09
C LEU A 84 -0.90 6.99 -1.28
N LEU A 85 -0.35 8.17 -1.01
CA LEU A 85 -1.07 9.27 -0.35
C LEU A 85 -1.87 10.14 -1.34
N ILE A 86 -1.40 10.21 -2.59
CA ILE A 86 -2.01 11.05 -3.63
C ILE A 86 -3.15 10.32 -4.36
N VAL A 87 -3.00 8.99 -4.54
CA VAL A 87 -4.04 8.13 -5.09
C VAL A 87 -5.14 7.95 -4.05
#